data_AF-A0A972R7H1-F1
#
_entry.id   AF-A0A972R7H1-F1
#
_cell.length_a   1.000
_cell.length_b   1.000
_cell.length_c   1.000
_cell.angle_alpha   90.00
_cell.angle_beta   90.00
_cell.angle_gamma   90.00
#
_symmetry.space_group_name_H-M   'P 1'
#
loop_
_entity.id
_entity.type
_entity.pdbx_description
1 polymer ?
#
loop_
_entity_poly.entity_id
_entity_poly.type
_entity_poly.pdbx_seq_one_letter_code
_entity_poly.pdbx_strand_id
1 'polypeptide(L)'
;MLISINNTLGKPDFEKLLASTINSLNLESSRAGERYLKLLGHKLENEVYDVMCSNAENTPFEGTIELISGQKFPDIIANNYFGVEVKSTKQNHWTTTGNSVFESTRAENIKRIYMLFGKISPPVQFKCRP
;
A
#
# COMPACT_ATOMS: atom_id res chain seq x y z
N MET A 1 -35.98 13.42 -6.30
CA MET A 1 -35.24 13.25 -5.03
C MET A 1 -33.86 12.71 -5.37
N LEU A 2 -32.89 13.59 -5.59
CA LEU A 2 -31.49 13.20 -5.83
C LEU A 2 -30.88 12.87 -4.47
N ILE A 3 -30.95 11.61 -4.08
CA ILE A 3 -30.21 11.12 -2.92
C ILE A 3 -28.74 11.15 -3.35
N SER A 4 -28.02 12.16 -2.86
CA SER A 4 -26.56 12.16 -2.87
C SER A 4 -26.12 10.96 -2.05
N ILE A 5 -25.91 9.82 -2.71
CA ILE A 5 -25.25 8.66 -2.16
C ILE A 5 -23.81 9.10 -1.87
N ASN A 6 -23.58 9.43 -0.61
CA ASN A 6 -22.27 9.79 -0.09
C ASN A 6 -21.22 8.80 -0.61
N ASN A 7 -20.35 9.27 -1.51
CA ASN A 7 -19.22 8.53 -2.08
C ASN A 7 -18.09 8.30 -1.04
N THR A 8 -18.46 8.12 0.23
CA THR A 8 -17.63 7.78 1.39
C THR A 8 -17.57 6.28 1.66
N LEU A 9 -18.37 5.49 0.94
CA LEU A 9 -18.45 4.04 1.03
C LEU A 9 -17.04 3.41 0.91
N GLY A 10 -16.53 2.90 2.03
CA GLY A 10 -15.29 2.16 2.12
C GLY A 10 -14.04 2.91 2.57
N LYS A 11 -14.02 4.26 2.67
CA LYS A 11 -12.78 4.96 3.10
C LYS A 11 -12.32 4.55 4.52
N PRO A 12 -13.19 4.56 5.55
CA PRO A 12 -12.78 4.13 6.89
C PRO A 12 -12.37 2.66 6.93
N ASP A 13 -13.03 1.80 6.15
CA ASP A 13 -12.73 0.37 6.11
C ASP A 13 -11.41 0.10 5.37
N PHE A 14 -11.10 0.87 4.33
CA PHE A 14 -9.82 0.83 3.66
C PHE A 14 -8.69 1.33 4.58
N GLU A 15 -8.93 2.39 5.35
CA GLU A 15 -7.97 2.87 6.35
C GLU A 15 -7.72 1.83 7.45
N LYS A 16 -8.75 1.07 7.86
CA LYS A 16 -8.57 -0.08 8.76
C LYS A 16 -7.74 -1.19 8.10
N LEU A 17 -8.01 -1.54 6.84
CA LEU A 17 -7.23 -2.53 6.10
C LEU A 17 -5.74 -2.13 6.03
N LEU A 18 -5.47 -0.86 5.72
CA LEU A 18 -4.10 -0.33 5.71
C LEU A 18 -3.45 -0.36 7.10
N ALA A 19 -4.19 0.01 8.15
CA ALA A 19 -3.68 -0.05 9.52
C ALA A 19 -3.32 -1.49 9.92
N SER A 20 -4.20 -2.47 9.62
CA SER A 20 -3.92 -3.90 9.84
C SER A 20 -2.69 -4.36 9.05
N THR A 21 -2.58 -3.96 7.79
CA THR A 21 -1.42 -4.26 6.92
C THR A 21 -0.12 -3.74 7.50
N ILE A 22 -0.10 -2.48 7.95
CA ILE A 22 1.08 -1.89 8.60
C ILE A 22 1.44 -2.62 9.90
N ASN A 23 0.44 -3.04 10.68
CA ASN A 23 0.68 -3.80 11.91
C ASN A 23 1.28 -5.18 11.61
N SER A 24 0.74 -5.91 10.62
CA SER A 24 1.26 -7.21 10.19
C SER A 24 2.70 -7.08 9.68
N LEU A 25 2.97 -6.12 8.79
CA LEU A 25 4.31 -5.87 8.25
C LEU A 25 5.33 -5.55 9.34
N ASN A 26 4.99 -4.68 10.30
CA ASN A 26 5.87 -4.35 11.42
C ASN A 26 6.09 -5.55 12.36
N LEU A 27 5.06 -6.36 12.59
CA LEU A 27 5.14 -7.56 13.42
C LEU A 27 6.04 -8.61 12.76
N GLU A 28 5.82 -8.90 11.49
CA GLU A 28 6.61 -9.86 10.72
C GLU A 28 8.06 -9.40 10.55
N SER A 29 8.29 -8.12 10.27
CA SER A 29 9.64 -7.56 10.14
C SER A 29 10.42 -7.58 11.46
N SER A 30 9.73 -7.51 12.61
CA SER A 30 10.37 -7.68 13.92
C SER A 30 10.84 -9.11 14.17
N ARG A 31 10.15 -10.11 13.61
CA ARG A 31 10.46 -11.55 13.75
C ARG A 31 11.45 -12.04 12.71
N ALA A 32 11.36 -11.51 11.48
CA ALA A 32 12.12 -11.94 10.30
C ALA A 32 12.93 -10.79 9.68
N GLY A 33 13.61 -9.99 10.51
CA GLY A 33 14.31 -8.78 10.09
C GLY A 33 15.28 -9.00 8.92
N GLU A 34 16.07 -10.08 8.92
CA GLU A 34 17.02 -10.40 7.85
C GLU A 34 16.36 -10.64 6.47
N ARG A 35 15.15 -11.21 6.46
CA ARG A 35 14.35 -11.38 5.23
C ARG A 35 13.89 -10.01 4.74
N TYR A 36 13.32 -9.20 5.62
CA TYR A 36 12.79 -7.88 5.27
C TYR A 36 13.87 -6.89 4.82
N LEU A 37 15.10 -7.00 5.33
CA LEU A 37 16.24 -6.19 4.86
C LEU A 37 16.58 -6.42 3.38
N LYS A 38 16.10 -7.51 2.78
CA LYS A 38 16.30 -7.86 1.36
C LYS A 38 15.12 -7.48 0.47
N LEU A 39 14.01 -7.01 1.04
CA LEU A 39 12.79 -6.62 0.30
C LEU A 39 12.87 -5.16 -0.15
N LEU A 40 12.94 -4.96 -1.47
CA LEU A 40 13.06 -3.65 -2.12
C LEU A 40 12.35 -3.69 -3.47
N GLY A 41 11.87 -2.53 -3.93
CA GLY A 41 11.12 -2.39 -5.20
C GLY A 41 10.01 -3.43 -5.31
N HIS A 42 9.94 -4.10 -6.46
CA HIS A 42 8.94 -5.14 -6.73
C HIS A 42 8.86 -6.26 -5.67
N LYS A 43 9.96 -6.60 -4.99
CA LYS A 43 9.91 -7.60 -3.91
C LYS A 43 9.12 -7.09 -2.71
N LEU A 44 9.23 -5.80 -2.42
CA LEU A 44 8.47 -5.17 -1.35
C LEU A 44 7.01 -4.94 -1.77
N GLU A 45 6.77 -4.56 -3.02
CA GLU A 45 5.42 -4.41 -3.58
C GLU A 45 4.65 -5.75 -3.49
N ASN A 46 5.26 -6.87 -3.89
CA ASN A 46 4.69 -8.21 -3.72
C ASN A 46 4.38 -8.53 -2.26
N GLU A 47 5.32 -8.26 -1.35
CA GLU A 47 5.12 -8.54 0.07
C GLU A 47 3.93 -7.76 0.64
N VAL A 48 3.84 -6.47 0.30
CA VAL A 48 2.74 -5.62 0.71
C VAL A 48 1.42 -6.13 0.13
N TYR A 49 1.41 -6.51 -1.15
CA TYR A 49 0.26 -7.09 -1.81
C TYR A 49 -0.24 -8.36 -1.09
N ASP A 50 0.66 -9.32 -0.82
CA ASP A 50 0.30 -10.57 -0.17
C ASP A 50 -0.29 -10.33 1.23
N VAL A 51 0.35 -9.46 2.04
CA VAL A 51 -0.14 -9.10 3.38
C VAL A 51 -1.47 -8.36 3.30
N MET A 52 -1.67 -7.48 2.31
CA MET A 52 -2.94 -6.80 2.09
C MET A 52 -4.05 -7.79 1.72
N CYS A 53 -3.78 -8.76 0.85
CA CYS A 53 -4.72 -9.80 0.47
C CYS A 53 -5.16 -10.65 1.67
N SER A 54 -4.20 -11.13 2.48
CA SER A 54 -4.51 -11.89 3.70
C SER A 54 -5.34 -11.08 4.70
N ASN A 55 -5.04 -9.79 4.87
CA ASN A 55 -5.81 -8.93 5.78
C ASN A 55 -7.17 -8.49 5.22
N ALA A 56 -7.40 -8.66 3.91
CA ALA A 56 -8.65 -8.30 3.26
C ALA A 56 -9.69 -9.43 3.29
N GLU A 57 -9.31 -10.65 3.67
CA GLU A 57 -10.25 -11.77 3.85
C GLU A 57 -11.41 -11.39 4.78
N ASN A 58 -12.64 -11.72 4.38
CA ASN A 58 -13.88 -11.37 5.05
C ASN A 58 -14.14 -9.85 5.15
N THR A 59 -13.52 -9.05 4.29
CA THR A 59 -13.79 -7.61 4.16
C THR A 59 -14.35 -7.29 2.78
N PRO A 60 -14.95 -6.10 2.56
CA PRO A 60 -15.38 -5.66 1.23
C PRO A 60 -14.27 -5.53 0.19
N PHE A 61 -12.99 -5.68 0.58
CA PHE A 61 -11.84 -5.61 -0.32
C PHE A 61 -11.34 -6.99 -0.77
N GLU A 62 -11.87 -8.08 -0.20
CA GLU A 62 -11.50 -9.44 -0.56
C GLU A 62 -11.67 -9.67 -2.07
N GLY A 63 -10.62 -10.19 -2.73
CA GLY A 63 -10.63 -10.45 -4.17
C GLY A 63 -10.62 -9.20 -5.07
N THR A 64 -10.52 -7.99 -4.50
CA THR A 64 -10.50 -6.72 -5.26
C THR A 64 -9.12 -6.06 -5.34
N ILE A 65 -8.13 -6.66 -4.67
CA ILE A 65 -6.77 -6.12 -4.58
C ILE A 65 -5.95 -6.67 -5.74
N GLU A 66 -5.32 -5.79 -6.49
CA GLU A 66 -4.50 -6.13 -7.66
C GLU A 66 -3.14 -5.44 -7.57
N LEU A 67 -2.08 -6.21 -7.83
CA LEU A 67 -0.74 -5.67 -8.02
C LEU A 67 -0.61 -5.16 -9.46
N ILE A 68 -0.28 -3.89 -9.61
CA ILE A 68 -0.10 -3.25 -10.90
C ILE A 68 1.35 -3.38 -11.33
N SER A 69 1.57 -4.06 -12.46
CA SER A 69 2.89 -4.19 -13.06
C SER A 69 3.12 -3.17 -14.18
N GLY A 70 4.40 -2.90 -14.46
CA GLY A 70 4.83 -1.98 -15.53
C GLY A 70 4.97 -0.53 -15.06
N GLN A 71 5.08 0.40 -16.00
CA GLN A 71 5.14 1.85 -15.70
C GLN A 71 3.73 2.40 -15.46
N LYS A 72 3.04 1.89 -14.44
CA LYS A 72 1.72 2.37 -14.03
C LYS A 72 1.76 2.82 -12.59
N PHE A 73 0.89 3.75 -12.24
CA PHE A 73 0.78 4.33 -10.90
C PHE A 73 -0.69 4.26 -10.44
N PRO A 74 -0.98 3.80 -9.22
CA PRO A 74 -0.09 3.33 -8.15
C PRO A 74 0.39 1.87 -8.34
N ASP A 75 1.26 1.40 -7.45
CA ASP A 75 1.77 0.00 -7.43
C ASP A 75 0.68 -1.04 -7.12
N ILE A 76 -0.29 -0.72 -6.26
CA ILE A 76 -1.39 -1.62 -5.87
C ILE A 76 -2.71 -0.87 -5.96
N ILE A 77 -3.76 -1.53 -6.45
CA ILE A 77 -5.13 -1.00 -6.46
C ILE A 77 -6.06 -1.88 -5.64
N ALA A 78 -7.11 -1.28 -5.08
CA ALA A 78 -8.18 -1.99 -4.39
C ALA A 78 -9.55 -1.40 -4.77
N ASN A 79 -10.49 -2.29 -5.09
CA ASN A 79 -11.88 -1.95 -5.45
C ASN A 79 -11.98 -0.88 -6.57
N ASN A 80 -11.00 -0.86 -7.49
CA ASN A 80 -10.89 0.09 -8.59
C ASN A 80 -11.09 1.58 -8.19
N TYR A 81 -10.71 1.94 -6.96
CA TYR A 81 -10.94 3.26 -6.39
C TYR A 81 -9.80 3.73 -5.51
N PHE A 82 -9.25 2.81 -4.71
CA PHE A 82 -8.13 3.05 -3.83
C PHE A 82 -6.82 2.57 -4.45
N GLY A 83 -5.78 3.35 -4.23
CA GLY A 83 -4.42 3.10 -4.65
C GLY A 83 -3.48 3.03 -3.46
N VAL A 84 -2.47 2.18 -3.52
CA VAL A 84 -1.35 2.15 -2.58
C VAL A 84 -0.06 2.22 -3.38
N GLU A 85 0.69 3.30 -3.16
CA GLU A 85 2.04 3.47 -3.65
C GLU A 85 3.02 2.98 -2.58
N VAL A 86 3.93 2.09 -2.93
CA VAL A 86 4.91 1.48 -2.04
C VAL A 86 6.28 2.11 -2.28
N LYS A 87 6.80 2.79 -1.26
CA LYS A 87 8.15 3.37 -1.26
C LYS A 87 8.99 2.77 -0.17
N SER A 88 10.31 2.79 -0.38
CA SER A 88 11.25 2.32 0.65
C SER A 88 12.56 3.08 0.65
N THR A 89 13.25 3.00 1.78
CA THR A 89 14.62 3.51 1.95
C THR A 89 15.45 2.52 2.73
N LYS A 90 16.73 2.42 2.37
CA LYS A 90 17.74 1.65 3.13
C LYS A 90 18.37 2.44 4.27
N GLN A 91 18.08 3.74 4.35
CA GLN A 91 18.62 4.61 5.39
C GLN A 91 17.62 4.73 6.54
N ASN A 92 18.12 5.01 7.74
CA ASN A 92 17.29 5.14 8.93
C ASN A 92 16.61 6.54 9.00
N HIS A 93 15.92 6.93 7.93
CA HIS A 93 15.16 8.18 7.84
C HIS A 93 13.84 7.95 7.07
N TRP A 94 12.87 8.86 7.21
CA TRP A 94 11.57 8.77 6.54
C TRP A 94 11.50 9.53 5.22
N THR A 95 12.63 10.05 4.75
CA THR A 95 12.73 10.78 3.50
C THR A 95 13.12 9.86 2.34
N THR A 96 12.52 10.04 1.18
CA THR A 96 13.02 9.54 -0.10
C THR A 96 12.88 10.67 -1.10
N THR A 97 13.79 10.76 -2.07
CA THR A 97 13.57 11.60 -3.25
C THR A 97 12.31 11.11 -3.96
N GLY A 98 11.29 11.96 -4.07
CA GLY A 98 10.10 11.66 -4.84
C GLY A 98 10.42 11.81 -6.33
N ASN A 99 10.21 10.75 -7.11
CA ASN A 99 10.18 10.87 -8.56
C ASN A 99 8.83 11.45 -8.98
N SER A 100 8.82 12.26 -10.05
CA SER A 100 7.58 12.72 -10.66
C SER A 100 6.81 11.54 -11.24
N VAL A 101 5.56 11.36 -10.81
CA VAL A 101 4.59 10.50 -11.48
C VAL A 101 4.09 11.24 -12.71
N PHE A 102 4.19 10.63 -13.88
CA PHE A 102 3.55 11.16 -15.08
C PHE A 102 2.05 10.85 -15.01
N GLU A 103 1.17 11.84 -15.10
CA GLU A 103 -0.30 11.61 -15.00
C GLU A 103 -0.79 10.57 -16.04
N SER A 104 -0.11 10.44 -17.18
CA SER A 104 -0.40 9.44 -18.21
C SER A 104 -0.19 7.99 -17.79
N THR A 105 0.56 7.73 -16.71
CA THR A 105 0.76 6.37 -16.19
C THR A 105 -0.26 5.98 -15.13
N ARG A 106 -1.17 6.89 -14.76
CA ARG A 106 -2.15 6.66 -13.72
C ARG A 106 -3.21 5.65 -14.17
N ALA A 107 -3.45 4.63 -13.35
CA ALA A 107 -4.55 3.71 -13.58
C ALA A 107 -5.90 4.45 -13.53
N GLU A 108 -6.77 4.16 -14.49
CA GLU A 108 -8.08 4.80 -14.59
C GLU A 108 -8.92 4.52 -13.33
N ASN A 109 -9.80 5.46 -12.97
CA ASN A 109 -10.74 5.37 -11.84
C ASN A 109 -10.14 5.38 -10.42
N ILE A 110 -8.81 5.46 -10.27
CA ILE A 110 -8.17 5.57 -8.95
C ILE A 110 -8.28 6.99 -8.39
N LYS A 111 -9.21 7.20 -7.44
CA LYS A 111 -9.52 8.53 -6.87
C LYS A 111 -8.79 8.84 -5.57
N ARG A 112 -8.31 7.83 -4.84
CA ARG A 112 -7.58 8.02 -3.57
C ARG A 112 -6.33 7.18 -3.58
N ILE A 113 -5.18 7.79 -3.30
CA ILE A 113 -3.89 7.10 -3.26
C ILE A 113 -3.30 7.29 -1.88
N TYR A 114 -2.88 6.18 -1.28
CA TYR A 114 -2.19 6.12 -0.01
C TYR A 114 -0.73 5.77 -0.29
N MET A 115 0.18 6.29 0.53
CA MET A 115 1.60 6.04 0.38
C MET A 115 2.10 5.21 1.56
N LEU A 116 2.48 3.97 1.27
CA LEU A 116 3.09 3.04 2.21
C LEU A 116 4.61 3.15 2.10
N PHE A 117 5.25 3.34 3.24
CA PHE A 117 6.68 3.61 3.34
C PHE A 117 7.38 2.58 4.22
N GLY A 118 8.30 1.83 3.63
CA GLY A 118 9.18 0.88 4.32
C GLY A 118 10.55 1.48 4.61
N LYS A 119 10.90 1.59 5.89
CA LYS A 119 12.27 1.87 6.33
C LYS A 119 13.01 0.55 6.48
N ILE A 120 13.74 0.16 5.45
CA ILE A 120 14.43 -1.12 5.30
C ILE A 120 15.85 -1.02 5.87
N SER A 121 15.93 -0.62 7.14
CA SER A 121 17.15 -0.52 7.95
C SER A 121 16.83 -0.96 9.37
N PRO A 122 17.73 -1.58 10.14
CA PRO A 122 17.41 -1.99 11.51
C PRO A 122 17.05 -0.78 12.42
N PRO A 123 15.94 -0.84 13.19
CA PRO A 123 14.84 -1.79 13.07
C PRO A 123 13.97 -1.49 11.83
N VAL A 124 13.58 -2.54 11.09
CA VAL A 124 12.71 -2.39 9.93
C VAL A 124 11.35 -1.90 10.39
N GLN A 125 10.83 -0.87 9.73
CA GLN A 125 9.56 -0.24 10.12
C GLN A 125 8.73 0.19 8.91
N PHE A 126 7.41 0.11 9.05
CA PHE A 126 6.43 0.47 8.03
C PHE A 126 5.48 1.55 8.55
N LYS A 127 5.12 2.49 7.67
CA LYS A 127 4.10 3.52 7.92
C LYS A 127 3.28 3.76 6.66
N CYS A 128 2.01 4.12 6.82
CA CYS A 128 1.16 4.57 5.72
C CYS A 128 0.70 6.01 5.96
N ARG A 129 0.56 6.78 4.89
CA ARG A 129 -0.08 8.11 4.92
C ARG A 129 -1.13 8.21 3.81
N PRO A 130 -2.28 8.86 4.07
CA PRO A 130 -3.25 9.21 3.04
C PRO A 130 -2.74 10.31 2.11
#